data_AF-A0A422QMU6-F1
#
_entry.id   AF-A0A422QMU6-F1
#
_cell.length_a   1.000
_cell.length_b   1.000
_cell.length_c   1.000
_cell.angle_alpha   90.00
_cell.angle_beta   90.00
_cell.angle_gamma   90.00
#
_symmetry.space_group_name_H-M   'P 1'
#
loop_
_entity.id
_entity.type
_entity.pdbx_description
1 polymer ?
#
loop_
_entity_poly.entity_id
_entity_poly.type
_entity_poly.pdbx_seq_one_letter_code
_entity_poly.pdbx_strand_id
1 'polypeptide(L)' 'ELNEAFAAQALAVIRDLGLDTSKVNPMGGAIALGHPLGATGAIRAATVVHALRRNNLKYGMVTMCVGAGMGAAGIIERV' A
#
# COMPACT_ATOMS: atom_id res chain seq x y z
N GLU A 1 -2.10 -0.08 2.36
CA GLU A 1 -0.78 0.22 1.76
C GLU A 1 -0.90 0.27 0.24
N LEU A 2 -0.87 1.48 -0.33
CA LEU A 2 -0.74 1.73 -1.76
C LEU A 2 0.72 2.10 -2.03
N ASN A 3 1.41 1.35 -2.89
CA ASN A 3 2.79 1.67 -3.23
C ASN A 3 2.88 3.06 -3.87
N GLU A 4 3.79 3.90 -3.37
CA GLU A 4 4.00 5.27 -3.84
C GLU A 4 5.20 5.32 -4.78
N ALA A 5 5.09 4.74 -5.98
CA ALA A 5 6.16 4.83 -6.96
C ALA A 5 6.42 6.28 -7.38
N PHE A 6 5.34 7.05 -7.55
CA PHE A 6 5.34 8.49 -7.79
C PHE A 6 4.12 9.13 -7.13
N ALA A 7 4.24 10.37 -6.65
CA ALA A 7 3.11 11.10 -6.06
C ALA A 7 1.95 11.26 -7.05
N ALA A 8 2.24 11.59 -8.31
CA ALA A 8 1.24 11.73 -9.36
C ALA A 8 0.43 10.43 -9.57
N GLN A 9 1.10 9.27 -9.54
CA GLN A 9 0.46 7.97 -9.67
C GLN A 9 -0.41 7.64 -8.45
N ALA A 10 0.10 7.83 -7.24
CA ALA A 10 -0.66 7.53 -6.02
C ALA A 10 -1.89 8.43 -5.88
N LEU A 11 -1.74 9.73 -6.14
CA LEU A 11 -2.85 10.70 -6.11
C LEU A 11 -3.92 10.40 -7.16
N ALA A 12 -3.53 9.94 -8.36
CA ALA A 12 -4.50 9.52 -9.37
C ALA A 12 -5.34 8.33 -8.88
N VAL A 13 -4.69 7.27 -8.38
CA VAL A 13 -5.40 6.08 -7.85
C VAL A 13 -6.34 6.44 -6.70
N ILE A 14 -5.91 7.30 -5.77
CA ILE A 14 -6.74 7.75 -4.64
C ILE A 14 -7.99 8.48 -5.13
N ARG A 15 -7.84 9.40 -6.10
CA ARG A 15 -8.98 10.16 -6.65
C ARG A 15 -9.92 9.27 -7.44
N ASP A 16 -9.40 8.44 -8.33
CA ASP A 16 -10.20 7.63 -9.25
C ASP A 16 -11.01 6.56 -8.51
N LEU A 17 -10.47 6.01 -7.42
CA LEU A 17 -11.15 5.01 -6.60
C LEU A 17 -11.85 5.59 -5.36
N GLY A 18 -11.79 6.91 -5.15
CA GLY A 18 -12.40 7.57 -3.99
C GLY A 18 -11.87 7.05 -2.65
N LEU A 19 -10.57 6.74 -2.55
CA LEU A 19 -9.99 6.15 -1.35
C LEU A 19 -9.96 7.15 -0.19
N ASP A 20 -10.31 6.67 1.00
CA ASP A 20 -10.19 7.42 2.25
C ASP A 20 -8.71 7.65 2.59
N THR A 21 -8.26 8.89 2.44
CA THR A 21 -6.86 9.27 2.66
C THR A 21 -6.39 9.06 4.08
N SER A 22 -7.30 9.00 5.07
CA SER A 22 -6.94 8.68 6.46
C SER A 22 -6.49 7.21 6.64
N LYS A 23 -6.84 6.33 5.69
CA LYS A 23 -6.51 4.90 5.69
C LYS A 23 -5.40 4.53 4.71
N VAL A 24 -5.04 5.43 3.79
CA VAL A 24 -3.97 5.20 2.81
C VAL A 24 -2.63 5.57 3.42
N ASN A 25 -1.73 4.59 3.53
CA ASN A 25 -0.34 4.76 3.98
C ASN A 25 -0.17 5.51 5.32
N PRO A 26 -0.88 5.12 6.41
CA PRO A 26 -0.85 5.85 7.68
C PRO A 26 0.53 5.85 8.37
N MET A 27 1.46 5.00 7.94
CA MET A 27 2.85 4.93 8.45
C MET A 27 3.88 5.45 7.43
N GLY A 28 3.42 6.14 6.37
CA GLY A 28 4.25 6.59 5.26
C GLY A 28 4.48 5.51 4.20
N GLY A 29 4.69 5.96 2.96
CA GLY A 29 4.90 5.08 1.80
C GLY A 29 6.31 5.14 1.24
N ALA A 30 6.44 4.70 0.00
CA ALA A 30 7.74 4.50 -0.66
C ALA A 30 8.47 5.81 -1.01
N ILE A 31 7.76 6.94 -1.08
CA ILE A 31 8.40 8.26 -1.26
C ILE A 31 9.30 8.59 -0.06
N ALA A 32 8.83 8.29 1.15
CA ALA A 32 9.58 8.57 2.38
C ALA A 32 10.52 7.42 2.78
N LEU A 33 10.08 6.17 2.57
CA LEU A 33 10.75 4.98 3.10
C LEU A 33 11.61 4.24 2.05
N GLY A 34 11.60 4.70 0.80
CA GLY A 34 12.30 4.08 -0.33
C GLY A 34 11.50 2.97 -1.01
N HIS A 35 11.93 2.65 -2.23
CA HIS A 35 11.32 1.65 -3.12
C HIS A 35 12.35 0.65 -3.66
N PRO A 36 12.85 -0.31 -2.86
CA PRO A 36 13.64 -1.42 -3.39
C PRO A 36 12.71 -2.33 -4.21
N LEU A 37 12.79 -2.26 -5.55
CA LEU A 37 11.77 -2.77 -6.48
C LEU A 37 11.25 -4.17 -6.13
N GLY A 38 12.12 -5.18 -6.06
CA GLY A 38 11.73 -6.57 -5.80
C GLY A 38 11.26 -6.84 -4.36
N ALA A 39 11.68 -6.02 -3.39
CA ALA A 39 11.38 -6.23 -1.98
C ALA A 39 10.14 -5.45 -1.51
N THR A 40 9.71 -4.41 -2.24
CA THR A 40 8.67 -3.49 -1.77
C THR A 40 7.34 -4.17 -1.51
N GLY A 41 6.94 -5.14 -2.33
CA GLY A 41 5.69 -5.88 -2.10
C GLY A 41 5.68 -6.62 -0.75
N ALA A 42 6.78 -7.29 -0.41
CA ALA A 42 6.94 -7.96 0.88
C ALA A 42 7.00 -6.96 2.05
N ILE A 43 7.74 -5.86 1.89
CA ILE A 43 7.81 -4.79 2.90
C ILE A 43 6.42 -4.23 3.19
N ARG A 44 5.64 -3.89 2.15
CA ARG A 44 4.28 -3.33 2.32
C ARG A 44 3.32 -4.35 2.93
N ALA A 45 3.40 -5.62 2.53
CA ALA A 45 2.61 -6.68 3.15
C ALA A 45 2.94 -6.83 4.65
N ALA A 46 4.22 -6.81 5.03
CA ALA A 46 4.65 -6.85 6.43
C ALA A 46 4.13 -5.63 7.21
N THR A 47 4.21 -4.43 6.63
CA THR A 47 3.63 -3.20 7.17
C THR A 47 2.12 -3.34 7.43
N VAL A 48 1.34 -3.88 6.48
CA VAL A 48 -0.09 -4.15 6.68
C VAL A 48 -0.30 -5.14 7.83
N VAL A 49 0.35 -6.30 7.82
CA VAL A 49 0.17 -7.35 8.84
C VAL A 49 0.45 -6.79 10.24
N HIS A 50 1.52 -6.02 10.41
CA HIS A 50 1.89 -5.44 11.70
C HIS A 50 0.91 -4.33 12.11
N ALA A 51 0.42 -3.53 11.17
CA ALA A 51 -0.61 -2.52 11.45
C ALA A 51 -1.94 -3.15 11.88
N LEU A 52 -2.37 -4.23 11.23
CA LEU A 52 -3.61 -4.93 11.59
C LEU A 52 -3.54 -5.49 13.01
N ARG A 53 -2.39 -6.09 13.38
CA ARG A 53 -2.15 -6.60 14.74
C ARG A 53 -2.09 -5.46 15.76
N ARG A 54 -1.30 -4.42 15.50
CA ARG A 54 -1.09 -3.29 16.43
C ARG A 54 -2.39 -2.52 16.73
N ASN A 55 -3.25 -2.37 15.72
CA ASN A 55 -4.47 -1.57 15.82
C ASN A 55 -5.74 -2.43 15.96
N ASN A 56 -5.61 -3.74 16.17
CA ASN A 56 -6.73 -4.68 16.28
C ASN A 56 -7.74 -4.60 15.10
N LEU A 57 -7.26 -4.37 13.88
CA LEU A 57 -8.10 -4.26 12.68
C LEU A 57 -8.28 -5.64 12.01
N LYS A 58 -9.35 -5.81 11.24
CA LYS A 58 -9.69 -7.09 10.60
C LYS A 58 -9.05 -7.27 9.21
N TYR A 59 -9.28 -6.30 8.31
CA TYR A 59 -8.83 -6.37 6.92
C TYR A 59 -7.87 -5.23 6.59
N GLY A 60 -6.88 -5.55 5.75
CA GLY A 60 -5.98 -4.58 5.14
C GLY A 60 -5.71 -4.93 3.68
N MET A 61 -5.37 -3.92 2.88
CA MET A 61 -5.00 -4.10 1.48
C MET A 61 -3.56 -3.66 1.25
N VAL A 62 -2.84 -4.43 0.44
CA VAL A 62 -1.61 -4.01 -0.23
C VAL A 62 -1.85 -3.94 -1.73
N THR A 63 -1.41 -2.87 -2.39
CA THR A 63 -1.55 -2.71 -3.83
C THR A 63 -0.38 -1.93 -4.42
N MET A 64 -0.02 -2.21 -5.68
CA MET A 64 1.09 -1.58 -6.38
C MET A 64 0.90 -1.53 -7.89
N CYS A 65 1.37 -0.45 -8.51
CA CYS A 65 1.64 -0.42 -9.94
C CYS A 65 2.92 -1.20 -10.25
N VAL A 66 3.00 -1.77 -11.45
CA VAL A 66 4.15 -2.55 -11.92
C VAL A 66 4.54 -2.04 -13.30
N GLY A 67 5.85 -2.05 -13.59
CA GLY A 67 6.37 -1.70 -14.92
C GLY A 67 5.70 -2.51 -16.03
N ALA A 68 5.76 -1.98 -17.25
CA ALA A 68 5.08 -2.55 -18.42
C ALA A 68 3.54 -2.60 -18.32
N GLY A 69 2.92 -1.74 -17.49
CA GLY A 69 1.48 -1.52 -17.49
C GLY A 69 0.67 -2.54 -16.71
N MET A 70 1.25 -3.13 -15.66
CA MET A 70 0.57 -4.10 -14.79
C MET A 70 0.23 -3.48 -13.42
N GLY A 71 -0.61 -4.18 -12.67
CA GLY A 71 -0.92 -3.86 -11.28
C GLY A 71 -1.22 -5.12 -10.48
N ALA A 72 -0.99 -5.07 -9.18
CA ALA A 72 -1.30 -6.16 -8.26
C ALA A 72 -1.97 -5.60 -7.00
N ALA A 73 -2.96 -6.32 -6.49
CA ALA A 73 -3.63 -6.02 -5.22
C ALA A 73 -3.87 -7.31 -4.44
N GLY A 74 -3.72 -7.25 -3.12
CA GLY A 74 -3.97 -8.35 -2.20
C GLY A 74 -4.66 -7.88 -0.93
N ILE A 75 -5.62 -8.68 -0.47
CA ILE A 75 -6.32 -8.47 0.81
C ILE A 75 -5.75 -9.42 1.84
N ILE A 76 -5.51 -8.90 3.04
CA ILE A 76 -5.01 -9.64 4.20
C ILE A 76 -6.08 -9.55 5.29
N GLU A 77 -6.49 -10.71 5.81
CA GLU A 77 -7.30 -10.82 7.02
C GLU A 77 -6.42 -11.22 8.20
N ARG A 78 -6.57 -10.53 9.33
CA ARG A 78 -5.92 -10.93 10.57
C ARG A 78 -6.71 -12.07 11.22
N VAL A 79 -6.04 -13.21 11.40
CA VAL A 79 -6.48 -14.35 12.22
C VAL A 79 -6.18 -14.14 13.69
#